data_AF-A0A349LMF7-F1
#
_entry.id   AF-A0A349LMF7-F1
#
_cell.length_a   1.000
_cell.length_b   1.000
_cell.length_c   1.000
_cell.angle_alpha   90.00
_cell.angle_beta   90.00
_cell.angle_gamma   90.00
#
_symmetry.space_group_name_H-M   'P 1'
#
loop_
_entity.id
_entity.type
_entity.pdbx_description
1 polymer ?
#
loop_
_entity_poly.entity_id
_entity_poly.type
_entity_poly.pdbx_seq_one_letter_code
_entity_poly.pdbx_strand_id
1 'polypeptide(L)' 'MQNLNQLFSNLSACQTADVIRLQGDLVALFKRPDSGQWQCRFKLPNGQWHSASTFHADLGLATQFAVAIYEWSMAKIAQE' A
#
# COMPACT_ATOMS: atom_id res chain seq x y z
N MET A 1 -8.99 36.43 5.27
CA MET A 1 -8.77 35.47 4.16
C MET A 1 -8.18 34.21 4.76
N GLN A 2 -8.91 33.10 4.75
CA GLN A 2 -8.51 31.87 5.43
C GLN A 2 -7.36 31.19 4.64
N ASN A 3 -6.30 30.85 5.36
CA ASN A 3 -5.01 30.41 4.83
C ASN A 3 -5.10 28.92 4.43
N LEU A 4 -5.26 28.65 3.12
CA LEU A 4 -5.37 27.31 2.52
C LEU A 4 -4.09 26.44 2.68
N ASN A 5 -3.01 26.97 3.26
CA ASN A 5 -1.75 26.25 3.41
C ASN A 5 -1.75 25.18 4.52
N GLN A 6 -2.81 25.10 5.35
CA GLN A 6 -2.90 24.09 6.41
C GLN A 6 -3.41 22.72 5.92
N LEU A 7 -3.84 22.60 4.66
CA LEU A 7 -4.31 21.32 4.11
C LEU A 7 -3.17 20.32 3.83
N PHE A 8 -1.93 20.81 3.74
CA PHE A 8 -0.76 19.99 3.39
C PHE A 8 0.17 19.71 4.58
N SER A 9 -0.15 20.20 5.78
CA SER A 9 0.70 20.03 6.97
C SER A 9 0.76 18.59 7.51
N ASN A 10 0.00 17.66 6.94
CA ASN A 10 0.05 16.23 7.26
C ASN A 10 0.75 15.38 6.19
N LEU A 11 1.65 15.95 5.39
CA LEU A 11 2.76 15.18 4.82
C LEU A 11 3.78 14.89 5.94
N SER A 12 3.29 14.27 7.01
CA SER A 12 4.11 13.80 8.11
C SER A 12 5.11 12.84 7.50
N ALA A 13 6.38 13.26 7.59
CA ALA A 13 7.60 12.53 7.34
C ALA A 13 7.45 11.25 6.51
N CYS A 14 8.13 11.24 5.37
CA CYS A 14 8.74 10.06 4.77
C CYS A 14 9.60 9.38 5.86
N GLN A 15 8.95 8.70 6.80
CA GLN A 15 9.58 7.77 7.69
C GLN A 15 9.95 6.62 6.78
N THR A 16 11.23 6.31 6.74
CA THR A 16 11.81 5.09 6.23
C THR A 16 11.22 3.89 7.00
N ALA A 17 9.91 3.70 6.92
CA ALA A 17 9.24 2.49 7.35
C ALA A 17 9.66 1.43 6.35
N ASP A 18 10.25 0.33 6.82
CA ASP A 18 10.64 -0.84 6.03
C ASP A 18 9.65 -1.10 4.89
N VAL A 19 9.96 -0.60 3.70
CA VAL A 19 9.17 -0.85 2.49
C VAL A 19 9.71 -2.14 1.91
N ILE A 20 8.97 -3.21 2.12
CA ILE A 20 9.32 -4.53 1.63
C ILE A 20 8.76 -4.66 0.22
N ARG A 21 9.63 -4.89 -0.74
CA ARG A 21 9.26 -4.99 -2.15
C ARG A 21 9.05 -6.47 -2.49
N LEU A 22 7.88 -6.76 -3.06
CA LEU A 22 7.38 -8.09 -3.39
C LEU A 22 7.11 -8.16 -4.89
N GLN A 23 7.11 -9.37 -5.45
CA GLN A 23 6.83 -9.62 -6.87
C GLN A 23 7.72 -8.79 -7.81
N GLY A 24 9.03 -8.76 -7.56
CA GLY A 24 9.99 -8.03 -8.40
C GLY A 24 9.69 -6.53 -8.47
N ASP A 25 9.50 -5.89 -7.31
CA ASP A 25 9.22 -4.46 -7.15
C ASP A 25 7.82 -3.98 -7.58
N LEU A 26 6.92 -4.89 -7.97
CA LEU A 26 5.55 -4.54 -8.37
C LEU A 26 4.64 -4.20 -7.20
N VAL A 27 4.87 -4.84 -6.05
CA VAL A 27 4.07 -4.66 -4.83
C VAL A 27 4.98 -4.14 -3.72
N ALA A 28 4.61 -3.03 -3.11
CA ALA A 28 5.30 -2.45 -1.97
C ALA A 28 4.46 -2.68 -0.70
N LEU A 29 5.03 -3.37 0.28
CA LEU A 29 4.45 -3.61 1.59
C LEU A 29 5.07 -2.65 2.59
N PHE A 30 4.24 -1.96 3.38
CA PHE A 30 4.69 -0.99 4.37
C PHE A 30 3.83 -1.05 5.62
N LYS A 31 4.43 -0.81 6.79
CA LYS A 31 3.75 -0.91 8.08
C LYS A 31 3.18 0.43 8.50
N ARG A 32 1.93 0.46 8.98
CA ARG A 32 1.36 1.69 9.55
C ARG A 32 1.93 1.99 10.94
N PRO A 33 2.32 3.24 11.21
CA PRO A 33 2.81 3.65 12.52
C PRO A 33 1.71 3.54 13.59
N ASP A 34 0.47 3.85 13.26
CA ASP A 34 -0.63 3.89 14.24
C ASP A 34 -1.19 2.52 14.64
N SER A 35 -1.20 1.55 13.73
CA SER A 35 -1.93 0.28 13.94
C SER A 35 -1.03 -0.96 13.96
N GLY A 36 0.25 -0.82 13.60
CA GLY A 36 1.17 -1.96 13.45
C GLY A 36 0.75 -2.98 12.38
N GLN A 37 -0.28 -2.67 11.58
CA GLN A 37 -0.76 -3.51 10.49
C GLN A 37 0.00 -3.17 9.22
N TRP A 38 0.21 -4.18 8.38
CA TRP A 38 0.81 -4.01 7.08
C TRP A 38 -0.23 -3.56 6.04
N GLN A 39 0.21 -2.72 5.11
CA GLN A 39 -0.53 -2.34 3.92
C GLN A 39 0.32 -2.63 2.70
N CYS A 40 -0.33 -3.04 1.61
CA CYS A 40 0.29 -3.16 0.32
C CYS A 40 -0.12 -1.99 -0.59
N ARG A 41 0.77 -1.62 -1.50
CA ARG A 41 0.53 -0.67 -2.58
C ARG A 41 1.14 -1.20 -3.86
N PHE A 42 0.40 -1.13 -4.95
CA PHE A 42 0.84 -1.58 -6.27
C PHE A 42 0.21 -0.72 -7.36
N LYS A 43 0.81 -0.76 -8.55
CA LYS A 43 0.33 -0.01 -9.71
C LYS A 43 -0.57 -0.90 -10.55
N LEU A 44 -1.77 -0.43 -10.85
CA LEU A 44 -2.70 -1.11 -11.73
C LEU A 44 -2.30 -0.92 -13.21
N PRO A 45 -2.75 -1.79 -14.13
CA PRO A 45 -2.49 -1.65 -15.56
C PRO A 45 -3.00 -0.33 -16.15
N ASN A 46 -4.08 0.22 -15.59
CA ASN A 46 -4.62 1.54 -15.96
C ASN A 46 -3.74 2.73 -15.51
N GLY A 47 -2.60 2.45 -14.87
CA GLY A 47 -1.65 3.47 -14.39
C GLY A 47 -1.97 4.03 -13.00
N GLN A 48 -3.12 3.71 -12.41
CA GLN A 48 -3.51 4.18 -11.09
C GLN A 48 -2.81 3.39 -9.99
N TRP A 49 -2.51 4.07 -8.88
CA TRP A 49 -2.00 3.42 -7.68
C TRP A 49 -3.17 2.85 -6.88
N HIS A 50 -3.07 1.58 -6.51
CA HIS A 50 -3.99 0.92 -5.60
C HIS A 50 -3.28 0.61 -4.29
N SER A 51 -3.96 0.83 -3.17
CA SER A 51 -3.46 0.52 -1.84
C SER A 51 -4.52 -0.24 -1.04
N ALA A 52 -4.12 -1.32 -0.39
CA ALA A 52 -5.00 -2.16 0.40
C ALA A 52 -4.34 -2.57 1.72
N SER A 53 -5.15 -2.76 2.76
CA SER A 53 -4.70 -3.31 4.04
C SER A 53 -4.57 -4.82 3.94
N THR A 54 -3.49 -5.38 4.45
CA THR A 54 -3.38 -6.83 4.59
C THR A 54 -4.05 -7.33 5.87
N PHE A 55 -4.49 -6.43 6.77
CA PHE A 55 -5.11 -6.72 8.07
C PHE A 55 -4.29 -7.57 9.04
N HIS A 56 -3.02 -7.83 8.70
CA HIS A 56 -2.12 -8.65 9.50
C HIS A 56 -0.93 -7.81 9.97
N ALA A 57 -0.51 -8.04 11.21
CA ALA A 57 0.71 -7.47 11.79
C ALA A 57 1.95 -8.36 11.57
N ASP A 58 1.72 -9.67 11.38
CA ASP A 58 2.77 -10.63 11.03
C ASP A 58 3.21 -10.44 9.58
N LEU A 59 4.52 -10.40 9.35
CA LEU A 59 5.10 -10.14 8.04
C LEU A 59 4.86 -11.30 7.05
N GLY A 60 4.91 -12.55 7.52
CA GLY A 60 4.71 -13.73 6.68
C GLY A 60 3.28 -13.82 6.17
N LEU A 61 2.30 -13.60 7.05
CA LEU A 61 0.89 -13.50 6.66
C LEU A 61 0.65 -12.27 5.77
N ALA A 62 1.18 -11.10 6.15
CA ALA A 62 1.00 -9.89 5.37
C ALA A 62 1.53 -10.01 3.94
N THR A 63 2.67 -10.68 3.76
CA THR A 63 3.26 -10.93 2.43
C THR A 63 2.35 -11.81 1.58
N GLN A 64 1.85 -12.91 2.13
CA GLN A 64 0.93 -13.80 1.40
C GLN A 64 -0.36 -13.08 0.99
N PHE A 65 -0.96 -12.35 1.93
CA PHE A 65 -2.17 -11.57 1.65
C PHE A 65 -1.92 -10.44 0.65
N ALA A 66 -0.79 -9.76 0.71
CA ALA A 66 -0.44 -8.72 -0.25
C ALA A 66 -0.35 -9.26 -1.68
N VAL A 67 0.27 -10.43 -1.86
CA VAL A 67 0.34 -11.12 -3.15
C VAL A 67 -1.06 -11.53 -3.61
N ALA A 68 -1.87 -12.14 -2.74
CA ALA A 68 -3.23 -12.54 -3.09
C ALA A 68 -4.11 -11.35 -3.50
N ILE A 69 -4.01 -10.21 -2.79
CA ILE A 69 -4.73 -8.98 -3.14
C ILE A 69 -4.29 -8.46 -4.51
N TYR A 70 -2.98 -8.47 -4.79
CA TYR A 70 -2.44 -8.06 -6.08
C TYR A 70 -2.98 -8.93 -7.20
N GLU A 71 -2.84 -10.26 -7.08
CA GLU A 71 -3.31 -11.22 -8.08
C GLU A 71 -4.82 -11.11 -8.32
N TRP A 72 -5.62 -11.04 -7.25
CA TRP A 72 -7.06 -10.87 -7.35
C TRP A 72 -7.44 -9.55 -8.04
N SER A 73 -6.74 -8.46 -7.72
CA SER A 73 -6.97 -7.16 -8.35
C SER A 73 -6.59 -7.18 -9.84
N MET A 74 -5.47 -7.81 -10.21
CA MET A 74 -5.07 -7.97 -11.61
C MET A 74 -6.07 -8.84 -12.38
N ALA A 75 -6.52 -9.95 -11.79
CA ALA A 75 -7.49 -10.85 -12.40
C ALA A 75 -8.83 -10.15 -12.63
N LYS A 76 -9.29 -9.35 -11.66
CA LYS A 76 -10.52 -8.57 -11.78
C LYS A 76 -10.44 -7.57 -12.95
N ILE A 77 -9.33 -6.83 -13.04
CA ILE A 77 -9.12 -5.85 -14.11
C ILE A 77 -9.00 -6.53 -15.48
N ALA A 78 -8.43 -7.73 -15.55
CA ALA A 78 -8.33 -8.48 -16.81
C ALA A 78 -9.69 -9.01 -17.32
N GLN A 79 -10.72 -9.03 -16.47
CA GLN A 79 -12.08 -9.42 -16.84
C GLN A 79 -12.97 -8.24 -17.28
N GLU A 80 -12.48 -7.00 -17.14
CA GLU A 80 -13.14 -5.75 -17.57
C GLU A 80 -12.66 -5.32 -18.97
#